data_AF-A0A4R4ZUI4-F1
#
_entry.id   AF-A0A4R4ZUI4-F1
#
_cell.length_a   1.000
_cell.length_b   1.000
_cell.length_c   1.000
_cell.angle_alpha   90.00
_cell.angle_beta   90.00
_cell.angle_gamma   90.00
#
_symmetry.space_group_name_H-M   'P 1'
#
loop_
_entity.id
_entity.type
_entity.pdbx_description
1 polymer ?
#
loop_
_entity_poly.entity_id
_entity_poly.type
_entity_poly.pdbx_seq_one_letter_code
_entity_poly.pdbx_strand_id
1 'polypeptide(L)'
;MSWPEDPYGAGQTRRTKPRLLISTSTYTTRNDHGQAVPVSYAAVYLRLHRTQPRDATGGLVFGFRALAALTPQETAELVRLADLDLLRARRLAHILVGYGLLADLNVLRQA
;
A
#
# COMPACT_ATOMS: atom_id res chain seq x y z
N MET A 1 -10.76 -9.18 -14.36
CA MET A 1 -9.90 -8.12 -13.78
C MET A 1 -9.25 -8.61 -12.49
N SER A 2 -8.34 -9.58 -12.54
CA SER A 2 -7.60 -10.01 -11.34
C SER A 2 -6.20 -9.41 -11.40
N TRP A 3 -5.92 -8.44 -10.55
CA TRP A 3 -4.55 -8.05 -10.26
C TRP A 3 -3.86 -9.24 -9.57
N PRO A 4 -2.58 -9.54 -9.87
CA PRO A 4 -1.92 -10.72 -9.30
C PRO A 4 -1.96 -10.68 -7.77
N GLU A 5 -2.20 -11.83 -7.14
CA GLU A 5 -2.19 -11.99 -5.68
C GLU A 5 -0.88 -11.49 -5.06
N ASP A 6 0.21 -11.51 -5.85
CA ASP A 6 1.50 -10.96 -5.48
C ASP A 6 1.94 -9.86 -6.47
N PRO A 7 1.72 -8.57 -6.14
CA PRO A 7 2.12 -7.45 -6.99
C PRO A 7 3.64 -7.38 -7.19
N TYR A 8 4.42 -7.88 -6.23
CA TYR A 8 5.88 -7.81 -6.21
C TYR A 8 6.57 -8.96 -6.97
N GLY A 9 5.83 -10.00 -7.36
CA GLY A 9 6.32 -11.10 -8.19
C GLY A 9 7.27 -12.07 -7.47
N ALA A 10 7.22 -12.17 -6.14
CA ALA A 10 8.06 -13.05 -5.32
C ALA A 10 7.86 -14.55 -5.62
N GLY A 11 6.76 -14.95 -6.26
CA GLY A 11 6.48 -16.33 -6.68
C GLY A 11 7.02 -16.78 -8.05
N GLN A 12 7.65 -15.90 -8.84
CA GLN A 12 8.08 -16.26 -10.22
C GLN A 12 9.60 -16.47 -10.31
N THR A 13 10.01 -17.71 -10.53
CA THR A 13 11.41 -18.19 -10.59
C THR A 13 12.26 -17.56 -11.71
N ARG A 14 11.65 -16.92 -12.72
CA ARG A 14 12.36 -16.27 -13.83
C ARG A 14 11.61 -15.03 -14.34
N ARG A 15 11.58 -13.93 -13.59
CA ARG A 15 11.19 -12.63 -14.17
C ARG A 15 11.93 -11.46 -13.54
N THR A 16 12.32 -10.52 -14.40
CA THR A 16 12.85 -9.20 -14.06
C THR A 16 11.99 -8.57 -12.97
N LYS A 17 12.61 -8.07 -11.89
CA LYS A 17 11.89 -7.39 -10.80
C LYS A 17 10.92 -6.36 -11.39
N PRO A 18 9.61 -6.43 -11.09
CA PRO A 18 8.67 -5.47 -11.64
C PRO A 18 9.03 -4.06 -11.15
N ARG A 19 9.10 -3.08 -12.07
CA ARG A 19 9.23 -1.68 -11.69
C ARG A 19 7.86 -1.19 -11.26
N LEU A 20 7.68 -0.97 -9.96
CA LEU A 20 6.39 -0.58 -9.39
C LEU A 20 6.49 0.81 -8.78
N LEU A 21 5.48 1.63 -9.05
CA LEU A 21 5.11 2.72 -8.17
C LEU A 21 4.04 2.21 -7.22
N ILE A 22 4.21 2.51 -5.94
CA ILE A 22 3.24 2.19 -4.90
C ILE A 22 2.82 3.49 -4.25
N SER A 23 1.51 3.71 -4.16
CA SER A 23 0.93 4.80 -3.38
C SER A 23 0.20 4.20 -2.19
N THR A 24 0.53 4.63 -0.98
CA THR A 24 -0.16 4.19 0.23
C THR A 24 -0.92 5.34 0.89
N SER A 25 -2.04 5.02 1.51
CA SER A 25 -2.78 5.95 2.37
C SER A 25 -3.41 5.20 3.53
N THR A 26 -3.37 5.78 4.72
CA THR A 26 -4.17 5.31 5.85
C THR A 26 -5.28 6.30 6.17
N TYR A 27 -6.42 5.80 6.61
CA TYR A 27 -7.43 6.62 7.26
C TYR A 27 -7.48 6.28 8.74
N THR A 28 -7.49 7.33 9.56
CA THR A 28 -7.41 7.23 11.01
C THR A 28 -8.61 7.90 11.64
N THR A 29 -9.24 7.24 12.61
CA THR A 29 -10.25 7.84 13.49
C THR A 29 -9.68 8.11 14.87
N ARG A 30 -10.47 8.66 15.78
CA ARG A 30 -10.16 8.71 17.21
C ARG A 30 -11.00 7.69 17.98
N ASN A 31 -10.37 6.96 18.89
CA ASN A 31 -11.09 6.11 19.84
C ASN A 31 -11.67 6.94 21.01
N ASP A 32 -12.36 6.27 21.93
CA ASP A 32 -12.98 6.90 23.12
C ASP A 32 -11.97 7.59 24.05
N HIS A 33 -10.69 7.23 23.95
CA HIS A 33 -9.57 7.85 24.69
C HIS A 33 -8.89 8.99 23.90
N GLY A 34 -9.45 9.38 22.75
CA GLY A 34 -8.91 10.43 21.89
C GLY A 34 -7.66 10.05 21.10
N GLN A 35 -7.21 8.80 21.17
CA GLN A 35 -6.03 8.30 20.46
C GLN A 35 -6.36 8.06 18.99
N ALA A 36 -5.42 8.39 18.10
CA ALA A 36 -5.58 8.11 16.68
C ALA A 36 -5.44 6.60 16.42
N VAL A 37 -6.43 6.02 15.77
CA VAL A 37 -6.48 4.58 15.46
C VAL A 37 -6.68 4.40 13.95
N PRO A 38 -5.83 3.62 13.26
CA PRO A 38 -6.01 3.35 11.85
C PRO A 38 -7.22 2.45 11.64
N VAL A 39 -8.16 2.86 10.79
CA VAL A 39 -9.37 2.06 10.49
C VAL A 39 -9.42 1.61 9.04
N SER A 40 -8.62 2.22 8.16
CA SER A 40 -8.42 1.70 6.82
C SER A 40 -7.01 1.93 6.32
N TYR A 41 -6.59 1.06 5.40
CA TYR A 41 -5.33 1.14 4.68
C TYR A 41 -5.59 0.84 3.21
N ALA A 42 -5.03 1.64 2.32
CA ALA A 42 -5.06 1.37 0.89
C ALA A 42 -3.66 1.45 0.29
N ALA A 43 -3.39 0.56 -0.64
CA ALA A 43 -2.20 0.54 -1.46
C ALA A 43 -2.60 0.44 -2.94
N VAL A 44 -2.14 1.39 -3.75
CA VAL A 44 -2.30 1.40 -5.19
C VAL A 44 -0.98 1.02 -5.85
N TYR A 45 -1.04 0.06 -6.76
CA TYR A 45 0.09 -0.53 -7.46
C TYR A 45 0.03 -0.17 -8.94
N LEU A 46 1.02 0.61 -9.39
CA LEU A 46 1.17 0.97 -10.79
C LEU A 46 2.44 0.35 -11.35
N ARG A 47 2.29 -0.45 -12.43
CA ARG A 47 3.44 -0.97 -13.18
C ARG A 47 4.05 0.12 -14.05
N LEU A 48 5.34 0.36 -13.87
CA LEU A 48 6.11 1.31 -14.66
C LEU A 48 6.76 0.60 -15.84
N HIS A 49 6.60 1.17 -17.04
CA HIS A 49 7.31 0.69 -18.22
C HIS A 49 8.75 1.22 -18.21
N ARG A 50 9.71 0.43 -18.72
CA ARG A 50 11.13 0.80 -18.62
C ARG A 50 11.52 1.95 -19.57
N THR A 51 10.89 2.02 -20.74
CA THR A 51 11.35 2.83 -21.88
C THR A 51 10.30 3.78 -22.45
N GLN A 52 9.08 3.79 -21.90
CA GLN A 52 8.00 4.62 -22.42
C GLN A 52 7.37 5.40 -21.26
N PRO A 53 7.43 6.75 -21.30
CA PRO A 53 6.61 7.59 -20.44
C PRO A 53 5.15 7.19 -20.62
N ARG A 54 4.44 6.95 -19.52
CA ARG A 54 3.01 6.68 -19.56
C ARG A 54 2.30 8.01 -19.44
N ASP A 55 1.55 8.38 -20.47
CA ASP A 55 0.65 9.51 -20.40
C ASP A 55 -0.53 9.15 -19.50
N ALA A 56 -0.73 9.92 -18.43
CA ALA A 56 -1.81 9.71 -17.49
C ALA A 56 -3.17 10.21 -18.02
N THR A 57 -3.19 11.05 -19.06
CA THR A 57 -4.42 11.63 -19.60
C THR A 57 -5.33 10.61 -20.28
N GLY A 58 -4.78 9.51 -20.80
CA GLY A 58 -5.54 8.38 -21.35
C GLY A 58 -6.05 7.38 -20.30
N GLY A 59 -5.80 7.62 -19.01
CA GLY A 59 -6.08 6.69 -17.93
C GLY A 59 -5.02 5.60 -17.79
N LEU A 60 -4.83 5.14 -16.55
CA LEU A 60 -3.86 4.09 -16.22
C LEU A 60 -4.57 2.91 -15.58
N VAL A 61 -4.20 1.70 -15.98
CA VAL A 61 -4.63 0.48 -15.30
C VAL A 61 -3.69 0.24 -14.12
N PHE A 62 -4.27 0.19 -12.92
CA PHE A 62 -3.58 -0.07 -11.67
C PHE A 62 -4.26 -1.21 -10.92
N GLY A 63 -3.51 -1.86 -10.04
CA GLY A 63 -4.07 -2.72 -9.00
C GLY A 63 -4.23 -1.96 -7.71
N PHE A 64 -5.11 -2.42 -6.84
CA PHE A 64 -5.20 -1.88 -5.49
C PHE A 64 -5.49 -2.98 -4.48
N ARG A 65 -5.09 -2.73 -3.24
CA ARG A 65 -5.55 -3.43 -2.05
C ARG A 65 -6.13 -2.37 -1.12
N ALA A 66 -7.31 -2.63 -0.60
CA ALA A 66 -7.94 -1.81 0.43
C ALA A 66 -8.39 -2.73 1.56
N LEU A 67 -8.06 -2.34 2.78
CA LEU A 67 -8.40 -3.04 4.01
C LEU A 67 -9.10 -2.04 4.92
N ALA A 68 -10.11 -2.51 5.64
CA ALA A 68 -10.77 -1.75 6.68
C ALA A 68 -10.94 -2.64 7.91
N ALA A 69 -10.77 -2.05 9.09
CA ALA A 69 -11.05 -2.67 10.37
C ALA A 69 -12.41 -2.18 10.87
N LEU A 70 -13.31 -3.11 11.20
CA LEU A 70 -14.62 -2.83 11.79
C LEU A 70 -14.58 -3.01 13.32
N THR A 71 -13.56 -3.72 13.82
CA THR A 71 -13.36 -4.02 15.23
C THR A 71 -11.92 -3.65 15.68
N PRO A 72 -11.70 -3.47 16.98
CA PRO A 72 -10.35 -3.25 17.52
C PRO A 72 -9.38 -4.40 17.20
N GLN A 73 -9.85 -5.66 17.19
CA GLN A 73 -9.01 -6.82 16.88
C GLN A 73 -8.55 -6.83 15.41
N GLU A 74 -9.42 -6.39 14.49
CA GLU A 74 -9.07 -6.24 13.07
C GLU A 74 -8.08 -5.10 12.82
N THR A 75 -8.00 -4.13 13.72
CA THR A 75 -7.03 -3.02 13.62
C THR A 75 -5.60 -3.53 13.70
N ALA A 76 -5.31 -4.44 14.64
CA ALA A 76 -3.97 -5.03 14.76
C ALA A 76 -3.57 -5.81 13.50
N GLU A 77 -4.51 -6.56 12.92
CA GLU A 77 -4.28 -7.29 11.67
C GLU A 77 -4.09 -6.34 10.48
N LEU A 78 -4.86 -5.25 10.42
CA LEU A 78 -4.70 -4.19 9.43
C LEU A 78 -3.30 -3.57 9.50
N VAL A 79 -2.84 -3.22 10.70
CA VAL A 79 -1.49 -2.66 10.92
C VAL A 79 -0.42 -3.65 10.46
N ARG A 80 -0.56 -4.93 10.82
CA ARG A 80 0.37 -5.99 10.39
C ARG A 80 0.44 -6.13 8.88
N LEU A 81 -0.71 -6.10 8.19
CA LEU A 81 -0.77 -6.20 6.72
C LEU A 81 -0.20 -4.95 6.05
N ALA A 82 -0.48 -3.76 6.58
CA ALA A 82 0.08 -2.50 6.10
C ALA A 82 1.61 -2.49 6.24
N ASP A 83 2.15 -2.93 7.38
CA ASP A 83 3.59 -3.00 7.62
C ASP A 83 4.29 -3.96 6.65
N LEU A 84 3.69 -5.14 6.41
CA LEU A 84 4.20 -6.08 5.41
C LEU A 84 4.24 -5.49 3.99
N ASP A 85 3.18 -4.79 3.57
CA ASP A 85 3.15 -4.14 2.26
C ASP A 85 4.18 -2.99 2.19
N LEU A 86 4.34 -2.20 3.25
CA LEU A 86 5.34 -1.12 3.32
C LEU A 86 6.78 -1.65 3.32
N LEU A 87 7.07 -2.75 4.03
CA LEU A 87 8.38 -3.40 4.02
C LEU A 87 8.71 -3.96 2.63
N ARG A 88 7.74 -4.58 1.96
CA ARG A 88 7.90 -5.04 0.58
C ARG A 88 8.10 -3.86 -0.37
N ALA A 89 7.30 -2.81 -0.24
CA ALA A 89 7.42 -1.60 -1.03
C ALA A 89 8.80 -0.96 -0.88
N ARG A 90 9.27 -0.77 0.36
CA ARG A 90 10.61 -0.25 0.64
C ARG A 90 11.72 -1.04 -0.04
N ARG A 91 11.58 -2.37 -0.14
CA ARG A 91 12.62 -3.26 -0.71
C ARG A 91 12.51 -3.45 -2.22
N LEU A 92 11.30 -3.43 -2.76
CA LEU A 92 11.00 -3.91 -4.11
C LEU A 92 10.33 -2.87 -5.01
N ALA A 93 9.69 -1.84 -4.44
CA ALA A 93 9.14 -0.74 -5.24
C ALA A 93 10.27 0.07 -5.88
N HIS A 94 10.01 0.56 -7.07
CA HIS A 94 10.87 1.54 -7.71
C HIS A 94 10.58 2.96 -7.18
N ILE A 95 9.31 3.23 -6.89
CA ILE A 95 8.83 4.50 -6.33
C ILE A 95 7.82 4.17 -5.23
N LEU A 96 8.00 4.76 -4.05
CA LEU A 96 7.02 4.73 -2.97
C LEU A 96 6.53 6.15 -2.73
N VAL A 97 5.21 6.33 -2.81
CA VAL A 97 4.50 7.59 -2.59
C VAL A 97 3.54 7.36 -1.43
N GLY A 98 3.37 8.36 -0.57
CA GLY A 98 2.28 8.36 0.38
C GLY A 98 1.76 9.77 0.58
N TYR A 99 0.45 9.89 0.75
CA TYR A 99 -0.18 11.14 1.14
C TYR A 99 -0.10 11.28 2.66
N GLY A 100 0.53 12.34 3.18
CA GLY A 100 0.72 12.47 4.63
C GLY A 100 1.57 11.34 5.24
N LEU A 101 2.44 10.69 4.45
CA LEU A 101 3.10 9.43 4.79
C LEU A 101 3.73 9.40 6.19
N LEU A 102 4.37 10.48 6.63
CA LEU A 102 4.97 10.55 7.97
C LEU A 102 3.93 10.50 9.09
N ALA A 103 2.77 11.13 8.91
CA ALA A 103 1.67 11.06 9.87
C ALA A 103 1.06 9.65 9.89
N ASP A 104 0.81 9.08 8.72
CA ASP A 104 0.31 7.71 8.53
C ASP A 104 1.22 6.69 9.22
N LEU A 105 2.53 6.77 8.96
CA LEU A 105 3.53 5.88 9.58
C LEU A 105 3.60 6.05 11.11
N ASN A 106 3.43 7.27 11.61
CA ASN A 106 3.42 7.52 13.06
C ASN A 106 2.21 6.90 13.73
N VAL A 107 1.02 6.98 13.10
CA VAL A 107 -0.19 6.35 13.64
C VAL A 107 -0.09 4.83 13.57
N LEU A 108 0.36 4.26 12.44
CA LEU A 108 0.57 2.82 12.31
C LEU A 108 1.58 2.26 13.33
N ARG A 109 2.60 3.06 13.71
CA ARG A 109 3.60 2.66 14.72
C ARG A 109 3.06 2.67 16.15
N GLN A 110 2.04 3.48 16.42
CA GLN A 110 1.47 3.68 17.75
C GLN A 110 0.26 2.77 18.04
N ALA A 111 -0.37 2.24 16.99
CA ALA A 111 -1.47 1.29 17.05
C ALA A 111 -0.97 -0.15 17.26
#